data_AF-A0A7D7QHK1-F1
#
_entry.id   AF-A0A7D7QHK1-F1
#
_cell.length_a   1.000
_cell.length_b   1.000
_cell.length_c   1.000
_cell.angle_alpha   90.00
_cell.angle_beta   90.00
_cell.angle_gamma   90.00
#
_symmetry.space_group_name_H-M   'P 1'
#
loop_
_entity.id
_entity.type
_entity.pdbx_description
1 polymer ?
#
loop_
_entity_poly.entity_id
_entity_poly.type
_entity_poly.pdbx_seq_one_letter_code
_entity_poly.pdbx_strand_id
1 'polypeptide(L)'
;MSFSLLLTITLSALLVPPSLAQTSSIPSPSSAPLELDLLTKPKDYVITANTINPVQLTVPSLWWAQQNSEKKLLDNWIAYPASNKEPARVDLIVNQQIWSLLEYVERYDFVNRLGSAARNFGYNVRVFNYQKEPLATYTCNFSTSPALCSIQTNLKNKIGLQRSL
;
A
#
# COMPACT_ATOMS: atom_id res chain seq x y z
N MET A 1 -60.43 -20.69 49.00
CA MET A 1 -59.02 -20.69 49.44
C MET A 1 -58.15 -20.69 48.20
N SER A 2 -57.25 -19.71 48.08
CA SER A 2 -56.47 -19.41 46.87
C SER A 2 -55.46 -20.51 46.53
N PHE A 3 -55.38 -20.86 45.25
CA PHE A 3 -54.29 -21.64 44.66
C PHE A 3 -53.18 -20.69 44.21
N SER A 4 -51.99 -20.78 44.82
CA SER A 4 -50.80 -20.04 44.40
C SER A 4 -50.04 -20.85 43.34
N LEU A 5 -49.90 -20.28 42.14
CA LEU A 5 -49.11 -20.84 41.04
C LEU A 5 -47.65 -20.35 41.17
N LEU A 6 -46.71 -21.26 41.38
CA LEU A 6 -45.27 -20.94 41.41
C LEU A 6 -44.68 -21.09 40.00
N LEU A 7 -44.20 -19.98 39.43
CA LEU A 7 -43.53 -19.93 38.12
C LEU A 7 -42.01 -20.07 38.32
N THR A 8 -41.42 -21.18 37.89
CA THR A 8 -39.97 -21.39 37.93
C THR A 8 -39.31 -20.87 36.64
N ILE A 9 -38.45 -19.86 36.75
CA ILE A 9 -37.66 -19.34 35.63
C ILE A 9 -36.33 -20.11 35.58
N THR A 10 -36.14 -20.96 34.56
CA THR A 10 -34.89 -21.66 34.31
C THR A 10 -33.96 -20.79 33.47
N LEU A 11 -32.94 -20.20 34.10
CA LEU A 11 -31.91 -19.43 33.42
C LEU A 11 -30.92 -20.37 32.72
N SER A 12 -31.15 -20.63 31.44
CA SER A 12 -30.26 -21.43 30.61
C SER A 12 -29.04 -20.58 30.22
N ALA A 13 -27.88 -20.81 30.86
CA ALA A 13 -26.63 -20.18 30.47
C ALA A 13 -26.14 -20.77 29.13
N LEU A 14 -26.32 -20.00 28.04
CA LEU A 14 -25.73 -20.31 26.74
C LEU A 14 -24.20 -20.19 26.83
N LEU A 15 -23.51 -21.33 26.91
CA LEU A 15 -22.06 -21.41 26.74
C LEU A 15 -21.74 -21.19 25.25
N VAL A 16 -21.37 -19.96 24.88
CA VAL A 16 -20.88 -19.67 23.53
C VAL A 16 -19.40 -20.05 23.47
N PRO A 17 -18.98 -20.97 22.59
CA PRO A 17 -17.56 -21.29 22.44
C PRO A 17 -16.80 -20.07 21.90
N PRO A 18 -15.55 -19.84 22.34
CA PRO A 18 -14.74 -18.75 21.80
C PRO A 18 -14.43 -19.02 20.32
N SER A 19 -14.80 -18.07 19.47
CA SER A 19 -14.40 -18.09 18.06
C SER A 19 -12.96 -17.61 17.93
N LEU A 20 -12.11 -18.39 17.27
CA LEU A 20 -10.77 -17.95 16.89
C LEU A 20 -10.87 -17.02 15.68
N ALA A 21 -10.61 -15.73 15.88
CA ALA A 21 -10.54 -14.77 14.80
C ALA A 21 -9.29 -15.03 13.94
N GLN A 22 -9.48 -15.37 12.66
CA GLN A 22 -8.38 -15.37 11.69
C GLN A 22 -8.03 -13.93 11.33
N THR A 23 -6.86 -13.46 11.78
CA THR A 23 -6.33 -12.15 11.38
C THR A 23 -5.68 -12.29 10.00
N SER A 24 -6.30 -11.74 8.96
CA SER A 24 -5.68 -11.68 7.64
C SER A 24 -4.41 -10.86 7.73
N SER A 25 -3.26 -11.43 7.34
CA SER A 25 -1.98 -10.75 7.41
C SER A 25 -1.74 -9.87 6.18
N ILE A 26 -0.98 -8.80 6.37
CA ILE A 26 -0.52 -7.96 5.25
C ILE A 26 0.67 -8.67 4.59
N PRO A 27 0.69 -8.84 3.26
CA PRO A 27 1.81 -9.48 2.58
C PRO A 27 3.09 -8.65 2.70
N SER A 28 4.22 -9.31 2.46
CA SER A 28 5.50 -8.59 2.34
C SER A 28 5.51 -7.72 1.07
N PRO A 29 6.16 -6.55 1.09
CA PRO A 29 6.33 -5.74 -0.12
C PRO A 29 7.07 -6.51 -1.22
N SER A 30 6.73 -6.23 -2.49
CA SER A 30 7.42 -6.82 -3.64
C SER A 30 8.93 -6.50 -3.62
N SER A 31 9.74 -7.52 -3.88
CA SER A 31 11.20 -7.42 -3.98
C SER A 31 11.71 -7.17 -5.41
N ALA A 32 10.82 -7.02 -6.39
CA ALA A 32 11.20 -6.76 -7.78
C ALA A 32 12.04 -5.48 -7.92
N PRO A 33 13.06 -5.44 -8.78
CA PRO A 33 13.91 -4.26 -8.92
C PRO A 33 13.15 -3.07 -9.54
N LEU A 34 13.68 -1.85 -9.33
CA LEU A 34 13.22 -0.66 -10.05
C LEU A 34 13.76 -0.64 -11.50
N GLU A 35 12.84 -0.53 -12.46
CA GLU A 35 13.10 -0.58 -13.91
C GLU A 35 13.08 0.83 -14.53
N LEU A 36 14.09 1.66 -14.23
CA LEU A 36 14.18 3.05 -14.69
C LEU A 36 14.17 3.22 -16.21
N ASP A 37 14.58 2.21 -16.98
CA ASP A 37 14.56 2.22 -18.43
C ASP A 37 13.14 2.35 -19.00
N LEU A 38 12.14 1.85 -18.27
CA LEU A 38 10.73 1.96 -18.65
C LEU A 38 10.21 3.41 -18.68
N LEU A 39 10.87 4.35 -18.01
CA LEU A 39 10.53 5.78 -18.08
C LEU A 39 10.71 6.37 -19.48
N THR A 40 11.61 5.78 -20.28
CA THR A 40 11.93 6.23 -21.65
C THR A 40 11.47 5.25 -22.72
N LYS A 41 11.38 3.96 -22.38
CA LYS A 41 11.00 2.88 -23.28
C LYS A 41 9.96 1.99 -22.57
N PRO A 42 8.74 2.48 -22.37
CA PRO A 42 7.68 1.71 -21.74
C PRO A 42 7.41 0.45 -22.56
N LYS A 43 7.17 -0.66 -21.87
CA LYS A 43 6.83 -1.96 -22.47
C LYS A 43 5.43 -2.36 -22.09
N ASP A 44 4.76 -3.06 -23.01
CA ASP A 44 3.47 -3.71 -22.79
C ASP A 44 2.41 -2.74 -22.19
N TYR A 45 1.93 -3.06 -20.98
CA TYR A 45 0.89 -2.34 -20.25
C TYR A 45 1.46 -1.47 -19.12
N VAL A 46 2.78 -1.24 -19.07
CA VAL A 46 3.39 -0.37 -18.07
C VAL A 46 3.00 1.08 -18.34
N ILE A 47 2.54 1.76 -17.29
CA ILE A 47 2.07 3.13 -17.36
C ILE A 47 3.09 4.01 -16.63
N THR A 48 3.50 5.11 -17.27
CA THR A 48 4.42 6.10 -16.70
C THR A 48 3.82 7.49 -16.82
N ALA A 49 4.47 8.48 -16.21
CA ALA A 49 4.12 9.88 -16.38
C ALA A 49 4.08 10.33 -17.86
N ASN A 50 4.81 9.64 -18.75
CA ASN A 50 4.92 9.98 -20.18
C ASN A 50 3.92 9.22 -21.08
N THR A 51 3.21 8.22 -20.56
CA THR A 51 2.27 7.38 -21.34
C THR A 51 0.81 7.57 -20.90
N ILE A 52 0.52 8.67 -20.20
CA ILE A 52 -0.81 8.99 -19.70
C ILE A 52 -1.73 9.24 -20.90
N ASN A 53 -2.90 8.61 -20.89
CA ASN A 53 -3.94 8.91 -21.86
C ASN A 53 -4.71 10.16 -21.38
N PRO A 54 -4.68 11.30 -22.11
CA PRO A 54 -5.40 12.50 -21.69
C PRO A 54 -6.93 12.40 -21.89
N VAL A 55 -7.41 11.42 -22.66
CA VAL A 55 -8.82 11.24 -23.00
C VAL A 55 -9.54 10.32 -22.00
N GLN A 56 -8.81 9.46 -21.30
CA GLN A 56 -9.35 8.50 -20.35
C GLN A 56 -8.58 8.54 -19.03
N LEU A 57 -9.26 8.37 -17.90
CA LEU A 57 -8.62 8.29 -16.58
C LEU A 57 -7.51 7.24 -16.60
N THR A 58 -6.26 7.69 -16.51
CA THR A 58 -5.12 6.78 -16.36
C THR A 58 -5.16 6.22 -14.96
N VAL A 59 -5.25 4.89 -14.86
CA VAL A 59 -5.30 4.17 -13.60
C VAL A 59 -3.90 3.67 -13.22
N PRO A 60 -3.44 3.89 -11.98
CA PRO A 60 -4.07 4.72 -10.95
C PRO A 60 -3.96 6.22 -11.27
N SER A 61 -4.88 7.02 -10.76
CA SER A 61 -4.96 8.49 -10.99
C SER A 61 -3.85 9.29 -10.26
N LEU A 62 -2.64 8.74 -10.20
CA LEU A 62 -1.46 9.34 -9.57
C LEU A 62 -0.99 10.61 -10.25
N TRP A 63 -1.29 10.80 -11.53
CA TRP A 63 -0.99 12.05 -12.23
C TRP A 63 -1.62 13.27 -11.55
N TRP A 64 -2.86 13.14 -11.07
CA TRP A 64 -3.56 14.23 -10.41
C TRP A 64 -2.95 14.54 -9.03
N ALA A 65 -2.45 13.50 -8.34
CA ALA A 65 -1.73 13.64 -7.07
C ALA A 65 -0.34 14.27 -7.26
N GLN A 66 0.37 13.92 -8.34
CA GLN A 66 1.66 14.54 -8.70
C GLN A 66 1.50 16.01 -9.09
N GLN A 67 0.51 16.34 -9.92
CA GLN A 67 0.32 17.69 -10.48
C GLN A 67 -0.04 18.76 -9.42
N ASN A 68 -0.80 18.40 -8.39
CA ASN A 68 -1.40 19.39 -7.48
C ASN A 68 -0.66 19.60 -6.16
N SER A 69 0.16 18.64 -5.69
CA SER A 69 0.76 18.74 -4.35
C SER A 69 2.24 18.37 -4.25
N GLU A 70 2.83 17.73 -5.28
CA GLU A 70 4.10 17.01 -5.07
C GLU A 70 5.15 17.22 -6.16
N LYS A 71 4.97 18.15 -7.10
CA LYS A 71 5.89 18.38 -8.25
C LYS A 71 7.37 18.52 -7.91
N LYS A 72 7.71 18.99 -6.69
CA LYS A 72 9.11 19.12 -6.27
C LYS A 72 9.67 17.82 -5.71
N LEU A 73 8.83 17.00 -5.07
CA LEU A 73 9.25 15.79 -4.36
C LEU A 73 9.09 14.53 -5.22
N LEU A 74 7.96 14.36 -5.90
CA LEU A 74 7.71 13.24 -6.80
C LEU A 74 8.15 13.62 -8.21
N ASP A 75 9.31 13.11 -8.63
CA ASP A 75 9.88 13.39 -9.95
C ASP A 75 9.22 12.54 -11.03
N ASN A 76 9.04 11.24 -10.78
CA ASN A 76 8.50 10.29 -11.75
C ASN A 76 7.76 9.14 -11.05
N TRP A 77 7.02 8.35 -11.84
CA TRP A 77 6.39 7.13 -11.36
C TRP A 77 6.23 6.12 -12.49
N ILE A 78 6.18 4.84 -12.10
CA ILE A 78 5.94 3.70 -12.99
C ILE A 78 4.86 2.82 -12.33
N ALA A 79 3.74 2.63 -13.01
CA ALA A 79 2.70 1.70 -12.59
C ALA A 79 2.79 0.41 -13.39
N TYR A 80 2.85 -0.70 -12.66
CA TYR A 80 2.89 -2.06 -13.17
C TYR A 80 1.53 -2.70 -12.86
N PRO A 81 0.71 -2.96 -13.87
CA PRO A 81 -0.53 -3.71 -13.68
C PRO A 81 -0.26 -5.11 -13.10
N ALA A 82 -1.27 -5.69 -12.46
CA ALA A 82 -1.17 -7.04 -11.94
C ALA A 82 -0.84 -8.05 -13.06
N SER A 83 0.01 -9.02 -12.74
CA SER A 83 0.34 -10.13 -13.62
C SER A 83 0.25 -11.44 -12.85
N ASN A 84 0.41 -12.57 -13.54
CA ASN A 84 0.47 -13.89 -12.89
C ASN A 84 1.65 -14.03 -11.92
N LYS A 85 2.65 -13.15 -11.98
CA LYS A 85 3.88 -13.21 -11.17
C LYS A 85 3.87 -12.25 -9.98
N GLU A 86 3.22 -11.10 -10.13
CA GLU A 86 3.33 -9.99 -9.19
C GLU A 86 1.99 -9.25 -9.08
N PRO A 87 1.58 -8.84 -7.86
CA PRO A 87 0.43 -7.97 -7.69
C PRO A 87 0.67 -6.59 -8.33
N ALA A 88 -0.41 -5.89 -8.63
CA ALA A 88 -0.33 -4.52 -9.14
C ALA A 88 0.45 -3.62 -8.17
N ARG A 89 1.37 -2.83 -8.70
CA ARG A 89 2.21 -1.93 -7.89
C ARG A 89 2.59 -0.67 -8.64
N VAL A 90 2.93 0.36 -7.89
CA VAL A 90 3.48 1.61 -8.40
C VAL A 90 4.81 1.85 -7.72
N ASP A 91 5.83 2.12 -8.53
CA ASP A 91 7.10 2.64 -8.06
C ASP A 91 7.11 4.15 -8.26
N LEU A 92 7.17 4.87 -7.14
CA LEU A 92 7.34 6.32 -7.08
C LEU A 92 8.84 6.64 -7.03
N ILE A 93 9.28 7.56 -7.87
CA ILE A 93 10.67 8.03 -7.92
C ILE A 93 10.69 9.46 -7.40
N VAL A 94 11.33 9.65 -6.25
CA VAL A 94 11.40 10.95 -5.58
C VAL A 94 12.73 11.66 -5.81
N ASN A 95 12.69 12.98 -5.75
CA ASN A 95 13.88 13.80 -5.66
C ASN A 95 14.61 13.52 -4.34
N GLN A 96 15.80 12.91 -4.43
CA GLN A 96 16.55 12.50 -3.24
C GLN A 96 16.96 13.69 -2.35
N GLN A 97 17.29 14.83 -2.95
CA GLN A 97 17.71 16.01 -2.19
C GLN A 97 16.57 16.48 -1.30
N ILE A 98 15.36 16.62 -1.86
CA ILE A 98 14.19 17.06 -1.08
C ILE A 98 13.76 15.97 -0.10
N TRP A 99 13.70 14.70 -0.52
CA TRP A 99 13.35 13.58 0.37
C TRP A 99 14.24 13.50 1.62
N SER A 100 15.54 13.77 1.46
CA SER A 100 16.50 13.74 2.56
C SER A 100 16.24 14.79 3.65
N LEU A 101 15.60 15.90 3.28
CA LEU A 101 15.25 16.99 4.19
C LEU A 101 13.96 16.72 4.98
N LEU A 102 13.12 15.80 4.50
CA LEU A 102 11.85 15.48 5.14
C LEU A 102 12.06 14.72 6.45
N GLU A 103 11.27 15.07 7.45
CA GLU A 103 11.14 14.32 8.69
C GLU A 103 10.26 13.07 8.50
N TYR A 104 10.23 12.20 9.52
CA TYR A 104 9.46 10.95 9.47
C TYR A 104 7.97 11.18 9.15
N VAL A 105 7.35 12.19 9.77
CA VAL A 105 5.92 12.49 9.60
C VAL A 105 5.62 12.91 8.16
N GLU A 106 6.47 13.74 7.56
CA GLU A 106 6.32 14.20 6.18
C GLU A 106 6.49 13.06 5.18
N ARG A 107 7.47 12.17 5.41
CA ARG A 107 7.66 10.96 4.60
C ARG A 107 6.47 10.02 4.72
N TYR A 108 5.95 9.83 5.93
CA TYR A 108 4.78 9.01 6.17
C TYR A 108 3.55 9.58 5.46
N ASP A 109 3.30 10.88 5.58
CA ASP A 109 2.17 11.55 4.95
C ASP A 109 2.22 11.44 3.43
N PHE A 110 3.39 11.70 2.82
CA PHE A 110 3.62 11.48 1.39
C PHE A 110 3.24 10.05 0.96
N VAL A 111 3.78 9.04 1.63
CA VAL A 111 3.52 7.63 1.32
C VAL A 111 2.06 7.27 1.54
N ASN A 112 1.43 7.80 2.59
CA ASN A 112 0.04 7.53 2.92
C ASN A 112 -0.92 8.12 1.89
N ARG A 113 -0.70 9.37 1.45
CA ARG A 113 -1.55 10.04 0.46
C ARG A 113 -1.51 9.31 -0.88
N LEU A 114 -0.31 9.10 -1.43
CA LEU A 114 -0.17 8.41 -2.73
C LEU A 114 -0.52 6.92 -2.65
N GLY A 115 -0.16 6.27 -1.54
CA GLY A 115 -0.54 4.89 -1.25
C GLY A 115 -2.04 4.71 -1.21
N SER A 116 -2.77 5.61 -0.54
CA SER A 116 -4.23 5.58 -0.50
C SER A 116 -4.87 5.85 -1.87
N ALA A 117 -4.29 6.77 -2.65
CA ALA A 117 -4.75 7.01 -4.02
C ALA A 117 -4.58 5.77 -4.93
N ALA A 118 -3.44 5.09 -4.83
CA ALA A 118 -3.16 3.87 -5.58
C ALA A 118 -4.00 2.66 -5.11
N ARG A 119 -4.20 2.53 -3.79
CA ARG A 119 -5.00 1.47 -3.15
C ARG A 119 -6.42 1.39 -3.72
N ASN A 120 -7.04 2.53 -4.04
CA ASN A 120 -8.38 2.59 -4.62
C ASN A 120 -8.49 1.85 -5.96
N PHE A 121 -7.36 1.55 -6.60
CA PHE A 121 -7.27 0.80 -7.84
C PHE A 121 -6.61 -0.57 -7.68
N GLY A 122 -6.38 -1.03 -6.44
CA GLY A 122 -5.75 -2.33 -6.16
C GLY A 122 -4.22 -2.34 -6.28
N TYR A 123 -3.56 -1.17 -6.24
CA TYR A 123 -2.11 -1.07 -6.37
C TYR A 123 -1.42 -0.92 -5.02
N ASN A 124 -0.34 -1.66 -4.81
CA ASN A 124 0.66 -1.36 -3.78
C ASN A 124 1.55 -0.19 -4.23
N VAL A 125 2.24 0.46 -3.30
CA VAL A 125 3.19 1.53 -3.62
C VAL A 125 4.56 1.25 -3.00
N ARG A 126 5.60 1.59 -3.75
CA ARG A 126 7.00 1.61 -3.31
C ARG A 126 7.61 2.97 -3.68
N VAL A 127 8.52 3.46 -2.85
CA VAL A 127 9.20 4.73 -3.05
C VAL A 127 10.68 4.47 -3.20
N PHE A 128 11.28 5.07 -4.22
CA PHE A 128 12.69 4.93 -4.57
C PHE A 128 13.33 6.29 -4.90
N ASN A 129 14.65 6.36 -4.82
CA ASN A 129 15.44 7.39 -5.51
C ASN A 129 15.98 6.85 -6.86
N TYR A 130 16.64 7.72 -7.63
CA TYR A 130 17.26 7.35 -8.91
C TYR A 130 18.44 6.36 -8.77
N GLN A 131 19.00 6.20 -7.58
CA GLN A 131 20.00 5.16 -7.26
C GLN A 131 19.34 3.79 -7.03
N LYS A 132 18.02 3.68 -7.24
CA LYS A 132 17.21 2.46 -7.04
C LYS A 132 17.17 1.99 -5.58
N GLU A 133 17.45 2.89 -4.64
CA GLU A 133 17.38 2.59 -3.22
C GLU A 133 15.92 2.59 -2.74
N PRO A 134 15.44 1.53 -2.08
CA PRO A 134 14.09 1.50 -1.53
C PRO A 134 14.02 2.42 -0.29
N LEU A 135 13.10 3.37 -0.32
CA LEU A 135 12.91 4.38 0.72
C LEU A 135 11.69 4.09 1.57
N ALA A 136 10.57 3.71 0.94
CA ALA A 136 9.34 3.38 1.64
C ALA A 136 8.42 2.44 0.86
N THR A 137 7.44 1.85 1.55
CA THR A 137 6.40 0.99 0.97
C THR A 137 5.04 1.31 1.59
N TYR A 138 3.98 1.21 0.79
CA TYR A 138 2.59 1.09 1.21
C TYR A 138 2.06 -0.22 0.63
N THR A 139 1.84 -1.22 1.48
CA THR A 139 1.46 -2.57 1.03
C THR A 139 0.15 -2.97 1.66
N CYS A 140 -0.75 -3.53 0.84
CA CYS A 140 -2.09 -3.93 1.26
C CYS A 140 -2.34 -5.41 1.03
N ASN A 141 -3.15 -5.98 1.92
CA ASN A 141 -3.93 -7.17 1.65
C ASN A 141 -5.27 -6.72 1.05
N PHE A 142 -5.45 -6.98 -0.25
CA PHE A 142 -6.67 -6.66 -0.98
C PHE A 142 -7.75 -7.74 -0.89
N SER A 143 -7.48 -8.86 -0.21
CA SER A 143 -8.44 -9.94 0.02
C SER A 143 -9.41 -9.65 1.18
N THR A 144 -9.22 -8.53 1.90
CA THR A 144 -10.11 -8.09 2.98
C THR A 144 -10.91 -6.84 2.58
N SER A 145 -12.07 -6.65 3.19
CA SER A 145 -12.87 -5.43 3.05
C SER A 145 -13.14 -4.80 4.44
N PRO A 146 -12.56 -3.63 4.74
CA PRO A 146 -11.65 -2.85 3.90
C PRO A 146 -10.27 -3.52 3.76
N ALA A 147 -9.54 -3.18 2.68
CA ALA A 147 -8.16 -3.64 2.51
C ALA A 147 -7.28 -3.23 3.71
N LEU A 148 -6.52 -4.17 4.26
CA LEU A 148 -5.60 -3.93 5.38
C LEU A 148 -4.24 -3.50 4.83
N CYS A 149 -3.73 -2.33 5.22
CA CYS A 149 -2.52 -1.76 4.64
C CYS A 149 -1.49 -1.37 5.70
N SER A 150 -0.20 -1.44 5.35
CA SER A 150 0.93 -1.09 6.19
C SER A 150 1.90 -0.18 5.43
N ILE A 151 2.43 0.81 6.16
CA ILE A 151 3.45 1.73 5.67
C ILE A 151 4.78 1.40 6.36
N GLN A 152 5.86 1.35 5.58
CA GLN A 152 7.22 1.21 6.09
C GLN A 152 8.10 2.28 5.44
N THR A 153 8.69 3.20 6.20
CA THR A 153 9.47 4.37 5.70
C THR A 153 10.97 4.32 6.03
N ASN A 154 11.43 3.27 6.71
CA ASN A 154 12.82 3.08 7.14
C ASN A 154 13.34 1.70 6.71
N LEU A 155 13.33 1.41 5.40
CA LEU A 155 13.66 0.09 4.86
C LEU A 155 15.13 -0.32 5.06
N LYS A 156 16.04 0.66 5.24
CA LYS A 156 17.47 0.41 5.46
C LYS A 156 17.77 -0.39 6.74
N ASN A 157 16.95 -0.23 7.79
CA ASN A 157 17.20 -0.89 9.08
C ASN A 157 16.70 -2.35 9.14
N LYS A 158 15.81 -2.78 8.23
CA LYS A 158 15.32 -4.17 8.18
C LYS A 158 16.19 -5.10 7.34
N ILE A 159 16.80 -4.62 6.26
CA ILE A 159 17.64 -5.45 5.39
C ILE A 159 18.97 -5.82 6.07
N GLY A 160 19.48 -4.97 6.98
CA GLY A 160 20.69 -5.25 7.76
C GLY A 160 20.51 -6.28 8.90
N LEU A 161 19.28 -6.49 9.38
CA LEU A 161 19.01 -7.40 10.51
C LEU A 161 18.76 -8.86 10.10
N GLN A 162 18.61 -9.14 8.81
CA GLN A 162 18.37 -10.49 8.31
C GLN A 162 19.66 -11.29 8.03
N ARG A 163 20.83 -10.78 8.48
CA ARG A 163 22.15 -11.41 8.29
C ARG A 163 22.81 -11.96 9.56
N SER A 164 22.10 -12.01 10.69
CA SER A 164 22.56 -12.72 11.89
C SER A 164 21.44 -13.54 12.49
N LEU A 165 21.23 -14.75 11.97
CA LEU A 165 20.79 -15.95 12.69
C LEU A 165 21.24 -17.17 11.89
#